data_AF-A0A1L9B5W1-F1
#
_entry.id   AF-A0A1L9B5W1-F1
#
_cell.length_a   1.000
_cell.length_b   1.000
_cell.length_c   1.000
_cell.angle_alpha   90.00
_cell.angle_beta   90.00
_cell.angle_gamma   90.00
#
_symmetry.space_group_name_H-M   'P 1'
#
loop_
_entity.id
_entity.type
_entity.pdbx_description
1 polymer ?
#
loop_
_entity_poly.entity_id
_entity_poly.type
_entity_poly.pdbx_seq_one_letter_code
_entity_poly.pdbx_strand_id
1 'polypeptide(L)'
;MSAEELPEEWRGRRVGVLDSLLQGRRYVLTRHALWFVTGIETADSLFPSIQGWLANTHLNGGAELAWREFLDWYQESRGEPLCYDWYVKPLQECQGDEERAALVLLDLVAGYVEKHGVFARRGAGAMDEWVFATYGPLPSEWGGRPVGLLDALLWLRQRMDQGHELSLLTGARSIESLYCFTIGWIRNTVYNRQKDPSLEPFWDWLRDVKKEFPGEGWHVKYLRDCQGDHTRAVRKFLDLAAEFKESR
;
A
#
# COMPACT_ATOMS: atom_id res chain seq x y z
N MET A 1 -8.59 -1.66 14.36
CA MET A 1 -7.29 -1.16 14.88
C MET A 1 -7.62 -0.18 15.99
N SER A 2 -7.14 -0.39 17.23
CA SER A 2 -7.26 0.65 18.25
C SER A 2 -6.52 1.89 17.77
N ALA A 3 -7.03 3.08 18.10
CA ALA A 3 -6.36 4.34 17.81
C ALA A 3 -5.11 4.43 18.71
N GLU A 4 -4.05 3.72 18.34
CA GLU A 4 -2.73 4.00 18.88
C GLU A 4 -2.45 5.46 18.56
N GLU A 5 -2.17 6.26 19.59
CA GLU A 5 -1.95 7.69 19.41
C GLU A 5 -0.79 7.88 18.43
N LEU A 6 -1.07 8.60 17.33
CA LEU A 6 -0.05 8.91 16.35
C LEU A 6 1.11 9.64 17.05
N PRO A 7 2.37 9.38 16.65
CA PRO A 7 3.53 10.09 17.16
C PRO A 7 3.30 11.60 17.18
N GLU A 8 3.74 12.27 18.26
CA GLU A 8 3.49 13.70 18.46
C GLU A 8 4.09 14.55 17.33
N GLU A 9 5.22 14.12 16.79
CA GLU A 9 5.92 14.70 15.64
C GLU A 9 5.11 14.67 14.32
N TRP A 10 4.00 13.94 14.27
CA TRP A 10 3.08 13.89 13.12
C TRP A 10 1.91 14.88 13.27
N ARG A 11 1.71 15.46 14.46
CA ARG A 11 0.60 16.39 14.69
C ARG A 11 0.76 17.65 13.83
N GLY A 12 -0.31 18.02 13.14
CA GLY A 12 -0.39 19.27 12.37
C GLY A 12 0.32 19.23 11.01
N ARG A 13 0.81 18.08 10.57
CA ARG A 13 1.39 17.91 9.23
C ARG A 13 0.86 16.65 8.54
N ARG A 14 1.06 16.60 7.23
CA ARG A 14 0.87 15.38 6.44
C ARG A 14 1.94 14.35 6.84
N VAL A 15 1.51 13.10 7.00
CA VAL A 15 2.38 11.94 7.18
C VAL A 15 2.70 11.40 5.79
N GLY A 16 3.99 11.26 5.48
CA GLY A 16 4.47 10.67 4.22
C GLY A 16 4.75 9.18 4.35
N VAL A 17 5.08 8.52 3.24
CA VAL A 17 5.38 7.07 3.28
C VAL A 17 6.65 6.77 4.08
N LEU A 18 7.66 7.65 4.06
CA LEU A 18 8.87 7.49 4.86
C LEU A 18 8.55 7.48 6.36
N ASP A 19 7.65 8.34 6.83
CA ASP A 19 7.18 8.32 8.22
C ASP A 19 6.53 6.98 8.57
N SER A 20 5.64 6.48 7.70
CA SER A 20 4.98 5.19 7.89
C SER A 20 5.97 4.02 7.92
N LEU A 21 7.03 4.06 7.10
CA LEU A 21 8.07 3.04 7.08
C LEU A 21 8.95 3.09 8.35
N LEU A 22 9.27 4.28 8.87
CA LEU A 22 9.96 4.42 10.15
C LEU A 22 9.14 3.87 11.32
N GLN A 23 7.83 4.14 11.33
CA GLN A 23 6.94 3.55 12.32
C GLN A 23 6.85 2.04 12.14
N GLY A 24 6.82 1.55 10.90
CA GLY A 24 6.89 0.12 10.59
C GLY A 24 8.14 -0.55 11.13
N ARG A 25 9.30 0.09 10.94
CA ARG A 25 10.58 -0.33 11.54
C ARG A 25 10.48 -0.48 13.05
N ARG A 26 9.90 0.52 13.74
CA ARG A 26 9.70 0.48 15.18
C ARG A 26 8.82 -0.70 15.58
N TYR A 27 7.74 -1.00 14.85
CA TYR A 27 6.91 -2.17 15.13
C TYR A 27 7.68 -3.47 14.99
N VAL A 28 8.43 -3.67 13.90
CA VAL A 28 9.21 -4.89 13.71
C VAL A 28 10.25 -5.06 14.82
N LEU A 29 10.98 -4.01 15.18
CA LEU A 29 12.01 -4.07 16.23
C LEU A 29 11.46 -4.27 17.66
N THR A 30 10.25 -3.76 17.95
CA THR A 30 9.70 -3.78 19.32
C THR A 30 8.65 -4.86 19.55
N ARG A 31 8.00 -5.31 18.48
CA ARG A 31 6.87 -6.26 18.54
C ARG A 31 7.11 -7.54 17.76
N HIS A 32 8.17 -7.64 16.95
CA HIS A 32 8.42 -8.80 16.07
C HIS A 32 7.16 -9.14 15.27
N ALA A 33 6.74 -8.17 14.44
CA ALA A 33 5.44 -8.23 13.79
C ALA A 33 5.40 -7.32 12.56
N LEU A 34 5.80 -7.86 11.41
CA LEU A 34 5.63 -7.20 10.12
C LEU A 34 4.15 -7.10 9.72
N TRP A 35 3.28 -7.95 10.28
CA TRP A 35 1.83 -7.85 10.11
C TRP A 35 1.29 -6.49 10.56
N PHE A 36 1.90 -5.86 11.57
CA PHE A 36 1.57 -4.49 12.00
C PHE A 36 2.05 -3.42 11.01
N VAL A 37 2.61 -3.79 9.86
CA VAL A 37 3.00 -2.88 8.78
C VAL A 37 2.19 -3.16 7.52
N THR A 38 2.11 -4.41 7.10
CA THR A 38 1.57 -4.78 5.77
C THR A 38 0.33 -5.66 5.86
N GLY A 39 0.03 -6.18 7.05
CA GLY A 39 -1.00 -7.19 7.28
C GLY A 39 -0.56 -8.63 7.02
N ILE A 40 0.67 -8.86 6.52
CA ILE A 40 1.25 -10.18 6.21
C ILE A 40 2.71 -10.22 6.73
N GLU A 41 3.19 -11.40 7.15
CA GLU A 41 4.53 -11.61 7.72
C GLU A 41 5.62 -11.94 6.68
N THR A 42 5.55 -11.35 5.48
CA THR A 42 6.51 -11.61 4.39
C THR A 42 7.19 -10.31 3.94
N ALA A 43 8.49 -10.34 3.65
CA ALA A 43 9.24 -9.16 3.24
C ALA A 43 8.71 -8.56 1.93
N ASP A 44 8.24 -9.39 1.00
CA ASP A 44 7.65 -8.98 -0.27
C ASP A 44 6.36 -8.16 -0.10
N SER A 45 5.68 -8.25 1.05
CA SER A 45 4.45 -7.51 1.36
C SER A 45 4.65 -6.01 1.57
N LEU A 46 5.89 -5.55 1.82
CA LEU A 46 6.21 -4.14 2.03
C LEU A 46 5.95 -3.30 0.77
N PHE A 47 6.34 -3.80 -0.40
CA PHE A 47 6.22 -3.02 -1.63
C PHE A 47 4.76 -2.78 -2.03
N PRO A 48 3.88 -3.79 -2.02
CA PRO A 48 2.45 -3.56 -2.21
C PRO A 48 1.82 -2.60 -1.20
N SER A 49 2.24 -2.65 0.07
CA SER A 49 1.78 -1.70 1.08
C SER A 49 2.22 -0.27 0.77
N ILE A 50 3.48 -0.08 0.35
CA ILE A 50 3.98 1.21 -0.16
C ILE A 50 3.13 1.67 -1.35
N GLN A 51 2.86 0.80 -2.33
CA GLN A 51 2.03 1.15 -3.49
C GLN A 51 0.61 1.60 -3.09
N GLY A 52 -0.01 0.95 -2.10
CA GLY A 52 -1.29 1.40 -1.55
C GLY A 52 -1.25 2.82 -0.98
N TRP A 53 -0.16 3.14 -0.27
CA TRP A 53 0.07 4.48 0.26
C TRP A 53 0.30 5.52 -0.84
N LEU A 54 1.14 5.19 -1.83
CA LEU A 54 1.46 6.06 -2.96
C LEU A 54 0.19 6.34 -3.78
N ALA A 55 -0.60 5.30 -4.06
CA ALA A 55 -1.86 5.41 -4.77
C ALA A 55 -2.84 6.33 -4.02
N ASN A 56 -3.04 6.13 -2.71
CA ASN A 56 -3.92 7.00 -1.93
C ASN A 56 -3.50 8.48 -2.04
N THR A 57 -2.21 8.73 -1.90
CA THR A 57 -1.64 10.07 -1.99
C THR A 57 -1.91 10.70 -3.35
N HIS A 58 -1.58 9.98 -4.42
CA HIS A 58 -1.72 10.48 -5.77
C HIS A 58 -3.18 10.70 -6.17
N LEU A 59 -4.04 9.71 -5.92
CA LEU A 59 -5.46 9.78 -6.29
C LEU A 59 -6.19 10.90 -5.53
N ASN A 60 -5.64 11.37 -4.40
CA ASN A 60 -6.12 12.53 -3.65
C ASN A 60 -5.31 13.82 -3.93
N GLY A 61 -4.60 13.89 -5.06
CA GLY A 61 -3.91 15.11 -5.54
C GLY A 61 -2.62 15.47 -4.82
N GLY A 62 -2.06 14.54 -4.04
CA GLY A 62 -0.78 14.70 -3.35
C GLY A 62 0.40 14.09 -4.09
N ALA A 63 1.60 14.33 -3.55
CA ALA A 63 2.86 13.81 -4.06
C ALA A 63 3.78 13.32 -2.92
N GLU A 64 4.32 12.11 -3.04
CA GLU A 64 5.34 11.51 -2.16
C GLU A 64 6.77 11.87 -2.61
N LEU A 65 7.08 13.16 -2.68
CA LEU A 65 8.38 13.64 -3.17
C LEU A 65 9.57 13.13 -2.35
N ALA A 66 9.41 12.96 -1.04
CA ALA A 66 10.47 12.46 -0.18
C ALA A 66 10.80 10.98 -0.47
N TRP A 67 9.78 10.17 -0.80
CA TRP A 67 9.99 8.79 -1.27
C TRP A 67 10.77 8.76 -2.58
N ARG A 68 10.47 9.69 -3.49
CA ARG A 68 11.20 9.79 -4.74
C ARG A 68 12.67 10.13 -4.51
N GLU A 69 12.97 11.10 -3.65
CA GLU A 69 14.35 11.42 -3.31
C GLU A 69 15.08 10.26 -2.64
N PHE A 70 14.37 9.44 -1.84
CA PHE A 70 14.91 8.20 -1.32
C PHE A 70 15.26 7.21 -2.43
N LEU A 71 14.39 7.02 -3.43
CA LEU A 71 14.65 6.13 -4.57
C LEU A 71 15.83 6.63 -5.43
N ASP A 72 15.91 7.93 -5.69
CA ASP A 72 17.01 8.54 -6.43
C ASP A 72 18.33 8.37 -5.64
N TRP A 73 18.32 8.64 -4.33
CA TRP A 73 19.48 8.41 -3.45
C TRP A 73 19.89 6.93 -3.42
N TYR A 74 18.93 6.01 -3.36
CA TYR A 74 19.19 4.58 -3.41
C TYR A 74 19.90 4.22 -4.72
N GLN A 75 19.37 4.66 -5.86
CA GLN A 75 19.98 4.41 -7.16
C GLN A 75 21.38 5.02 -7.29
N GLU A 76 21.58 6.26 -6.85
CA GLU A 76 22.88 6.91 -6.85
C GLU A 76 23.89 6.18 -5.95
N SER A 77 23.45 5.65 -4.80
CA SER A 77 24.33 4.98 -3.84
C SER A 77 24.61 3.51 -4.16
N ARG A 78 23.71 2.82 -4.87
CA ARG A 78 23.81 1.39 -5.20
C ARG A 78 24.17 1.12 -6.65
N GLY A 79 24.01 2.10 -7.53
CA GLY A 79 24.22 1.96 -8.97
C GLY A 79 23.05 1.28 -9.70
N GLU A 80 21.97 0.94 -8.99
CA GLU A 80 20.79 0.26 -9.53
C GLU A 80 19.50 0.75 -8.85
N PRO A 81 18.36 0.81 -9.57
CA PRO A 81 17.10 1.22 -8.96
C PRO A 81 16.58 0.17 -7.97
N LEU A 82 15.76 0.62 -7.00
CA LEU A 82 15.05 -0.29 -6.11
C LEU A 82 13.89 -0.95 -6.88
N CYS A 83 13.99 -2.25 -7.13
CA CYS A 83 13.03 -3.03 -7.90
C CYS A 83 11.99 -3.75 -7.01
N TYR A 84 10.93 -4.30 -7.62
CA TYR A 84 9.87 -5.03 -6.91
C TYR A 84 10.38 -6.30 -6.21
N ASP A 85 11.47 -6.89 -6.72
CA ASP A 85 12.14 -8.07 -6.19
C ASP A 85 13.31 -7.72 -5.24
N TRP A 86 13.37 -6.49 -4.73
CA TRP A 86 14.41 -6.01 -3.80
C TRP A 86 14.65 -6.94 -2.62
N TYR A 87 13.64 -7.68 -2.18
CA TYR A 87 13.64 -8.54 -1.02
C TYR A 87 14.36 -9.88 -1.26
N VAL A 88 14.54 -10.32 -2.51
CA VAL A 88 15.12 -11.64 -2.84
C VAL A 88 16.51 -11.80 -2.24
N LYS A 89 17.38 -10.81 -2.43
CA LYS A 89 18.74 -10.84 -1.90
C LYS A 89 18.78 -10.74 -0.37
N PRO A 90 18.12 -9.75 0.28
CA PRO A 90 17.97 -9.71 1.74
C PRO A 90 17.45 -11.01 2.34
N LEU A 91 16.46 -11.64 1.72
CA LEU A 91 15.86 -12.89 2.19
C LEU A 91 16.88 -14.05 2.14
N GLN A 92 17.66 -14.14 1.06
CA GLN A 92 18.75 -15.12 0.96
C GLN A 92 19.83 -14.88 2.02
N GLU A 93 20.27 -13.62 2.18
CA GLU A 93 21.29 -13.24 3.16
C GLU A 93 20.82 -13.46 4.61
N CYS A 94 19.52 -13.31 4.85
CA CYS A 94 18.87 -13.54 6.15
C CYS A 94 18.38 -14.98 6.34
N GLN A 95 18.77 -15.93 5.48
CA GLN A 95 18.42 -17.35 5.59
C GLN A 95 16.90 -17.63 5.63
N GLY A 96 16.11 -16.83 4.91
CA GLY A 96 14.65 -16.94 4.88
C GLY A 96 13.93 -16.26 6.04
N ASP A 97 14.63 -15.52 6.90
CA ASP A 97 14.01 -14.70 7.94
C ASP A 97 13.38 -13.44 7.31
N GLU A 98 12.06 -13.48 7.13
CA GLU A 98 11.25 -12.44 6.50
C GLU A 98 11.30 -11.11 7.27
N GLU A 99 11.30 -11.15 8.60
CA GLU A 99 11.38 -9.93 9.42
C GLU A 99 12.74 -9.25 9.27
N ARG A 100 13.82 -10.03 9.30
CA ARG A 100 15.17 -9.49 9.09
C ARG A 100 15.35 -8.97 7.67
N ALA A 101 14.83 -9.69 6.68
CA ALA A 101 14.83 -9.24 5.29
C ALA A 101 14.07 -7.92 5.11
N ALA A 102 12.89 -7.79 5.76
CA ALA A 102 12.12 -6.55 5.81
C ALA A 102 12.90 -5.41 6.46
N LEU A 103 13.59 -5.70 7.59
CA LEU A 103 14.41 -4.71 8.29
C LEU A 103 15.53 -4.13 7.42
N VAL A 104 16.07 -4.87 6.44
CA VAL A 104 17.09 -4.32 5.53
C VAL A 104 16.58 -3.08 4.80
N LEU A 105 15.38 -3.11 4.22
CA LEU A 105 14.80 -1.93 3.56
C LEU A 105 14.43 -0.85 4.58
N LEU A 106 13.87 -1.24 5.71
CA LEU A 106 13.45 -0.28 6.75
C LEU A 106 14.65 0.45 7.38
N ASP A 107 15.80 -0.22 7.54
CA ASP A 107 17.07 0.37 7.99
C ASP A 107 17.67 1.30 6.93
N LEU A 108 17.56 0.96 5.65
CA LEU A 108 17.98 1.85 4.56
C LEU A 108 17.15 3.15 4.57
N VAL A 109 15.84 3.04 4.76
CA VAL A 109 14.96 4.20 4.93
C VAL A 109 15.34 5.00 6.16
N ALA A 110 15.63 4.34 7.28
CA ALA A 110 16.07 5.01 8.51
C ALA A 110 17.37 5.79 8.31
N GLY A 111 18.38 5.19 7.68
CA GLY A 111 19.65 5.85 7.38
C GLY A 111 19.50 7.03 6.41
N TYR A 112 18.60 6.91 5.42
CA TYR A 112 18.25 8.05 4.56
C TYR A 112 17.64 9.20 5.37
N VAL A 113 16.62 8.91 6.19
CA VAL A 113 15.92 9.93 6.96
C VAL A 113 16.83 10.58 8.00
N GLU A 114 17.71 9.83 8.66
CA GLU A 114 18.69 10.40 9.59
C GLU A 114 19.58 11.44 8.91
N LYS A 115 19.97 11.20 7.65
CA LYS A 115 20.85 12.09 6.88
C LYS A 115 20.11 13.24 6.20
N HIS A 116 18.88 13.03 5.77
CA HIS A 116 18.18 13.93 4.83
C HIS A 116 16.84 14.46 5.34
N GLY A 117 16.31 13.91 6.43
CA GLY A 117 14.97 14.20 6.94
C GLY A 117 13.87 13.46 6.18
N VAL A 118 12.62 13.66 6.64
CA VAL A 118 11.41 13.04 6.05
C VAL A 118 10.74 13.91 4.97
N PHE A 119 11.22 15.14 4.79
CA PHE A 119 10.66 16.08 3.82
C PHE A 119 11.51 16.13 2.56
N ALA A 120 10.86 16.33 1.42
CA ALA A 120 11.54 16.55 0.17
C ALA A 120 12.33 17.87 0.21
N ARG A 121 13.51 17.84 -0.39
CA ARG A 121 14.42 18.96 -0.56
C ARG A 121 14.33 19.57 -1.97
N ARG A 122 13.76 18.85 -2.95
CA ARG A 122 13.59 19.22 -4.35
C ARG A 122 12.10 19.33 -4.72
N GLY A 123 11.80 20.11 -5.76
CA GLY A 123 10.44 20.32 -6.29
C GLY A 123 9.89 19.14 -7.11
N ALA A 124 8.59 19.19 -7.42
CA ALA A 124 7.76 18.03 -7.79
C ALA A 124 7.94 17.38 -9.18
N GLY A 125 8.85 17.86 -10.04
CA GLY A 125 8.72 17.68 -11.50
C GLY A 125 8.75 16.25 -12.07
N ALA A 126 9.46 15.29 -11.45
CA ALA A 126 9.70 13.97 -12.06
C ALA A 126 8.72 12.86 -11.60
N MET A 127 7.98 13.05 -10.51
CA MET A 127 7.10 12.02 -9.98
C MET A 127 5.75 11.96 -10.71
N ASP A 128 5.30 13.10 -11.23
CA ASP A 128 4.07 13.19 -12.01
C ASP A 128 4.14 12.24 -13.22
N GLU A 129 5.29 12.10 -13.89
CA GLU A 129 5.43 11.21 -15.05
C GLU A 129 5.36 9.71 -14.71
N TRP A 130 6.03 9.24 -13.65
CA TRP A 130 5.99 7.81 -13.27
C TRP A 130 4.63 7.41 -12.70
N VAL A 131 4.07 8.27 -11.84
CA VAL A 131 2.76 8.01 -11.25
C VAL A 131 1.66 8.11 -12.31
N PHE A 132 1.77 9.08 -13.24
CA PHE A 132 0.91 9.13 -14.42
C PHE A 132 1.13 7.94 -15.37
N ALA A 133 2.34 7.42 -15.52
CA ALA A 133 2.55 6.20 -16.31
C ALA A 133 1.90 4.97 -15.65
N THR A 134 1.97 4.87 -14.33
CA THR A 134 1.45 3.74 -13.54
C THR A 134 -0.08 3.80 -13.41
N TYR A 135 -0.62 4.95 -13.04
CA TYR A 135 -2.05 5.13 -12.76
C TYR A 135 -2.79 5.85 -13.89
N GLY A 136 -2.12 6.52 -14.81
CA GLY A 136 -2.79 7.31 -15.86
C GLY A 136 -3.47 8.56 -15.31
N PRO A 137 -4.28 9.26 -16.14
CA PRO A 137 -5.08 10.37 -15.67
C PRO A 137 -6.13 9.90 -14.67
N LEU A 138 -6.38 10.71 -13.64
CA LEU A 138 -7.50 10.48 -12.72
C LEU A 138 -8.83 10.49 -13.49
N PRO A 139 -9.77 9.62 -13.14
CA PRO A 139 -11.12 9.66 -13.71
C PRO A 139 -11.76 11.04 -13.48
N SER A 140 -12.23 11.66 -14.57
CA SER A 140 -12.80 13.01 -14.55
C SER A 140 -14.00 13.15 -13.61
N GLU A 141 -14.76 12.07 -13.43
CA GLU A 141 -15.91 11.94 -12.54
C GLU A 141 -15.56 12.07 -11.05
N TRP A 142 -14.28 11.98 -10.69
CA TRP A 142 -13.85 12.24 -9.32
C TRP A 142 -13.79 13.73 -9.04
N GLY A 143 -13.70 14.61 -10.04
CA GLY A 143 -14.03 16.04 -9.91
C GLY A 143 -13.35 16.78 -8.73
N GLY A 144 -12.15 16.35 -8.32
CA GLY A 144 -11.44 16.90 -7.16
C GLY A 144 -12.01 16.52 -5.78
N ARG A 145 -13.00 15.63 -5.72
CA ARG A 145 -13.50 15.06 -4.46
C ARG A 145 -12.46 14.11 -3.83
N PRO A 146 -12.47 13.94 -2.50
CA PRO A 146 -11.69 12.88 -1.86
C PRO A 146 -12.04 11.51 -2.43
N VAL A 147 -11.01 10.76 -2.80
CA VAL A 147 -11.12 9.39 -3.35
C VAL A 147 -11.00 8.41 -2.19
N GLY A 148 -12.06 7.61 -2.00
CA GLY A 148 -12.06 6.52 -1.02
C GLY A 148 -11.43 5.24 -1.57
N LEU A 149 -11.17 4.27 -0.70
CA LEU A 149 -10.64 2.96 -1.07
C LEU A 149 -11.57 2.25 -2.04
N LEU A 150 -12.89 2.34 -1.84
CA LEU A 150 -13.85 1.70 -2.73
C LEU A 150 -13.74 2.25 -4.16
N ASP A 151 -13.60 3.56 -4.32
CA ASP A 151 -13.41 4.17 -5.64
C ASP A 151 -12.11 3.67 -6.30
N ALA A 152 -11.02 3.56 -5.51
CA ALA A 152 -9.76 3.03 -6.00
C ALA A 152 -9.86 1.55 -6.41
N LEU A 153 -10.60 0.72 -5.65
CA LEU A 153 -10.84 -0.69 -6.00
C LEU A 153 -11.65 -0.83 -7.30
N LEU A 154 -12.71 -0.02 -7.48
CA LEU A 154 -13.49 -0.01 -8.71
C LEU A 154 -12.66 0.44 -9.92
N TRP A 155 -11.80 1.42 -9.69
CA TRP A 155 -10.85 1.88 -10.70
C TRP A 155 -9.82 0.79 -11.05
N LEU A 156 -9.26 0.08 -10.08
CA LEU A 156 -8.38 -1.09 -10.31
C LEU A 156 -9.10 -2.16 -11.15
N ARG A 157 -10.36 -2.45 -10.83
CA ARG A 157 -11.20 -3.39 -11.59
C ARG A 157 -11.34 -2.97 -13.05
N GLN A 158 -11.70 -1.72 -13.29
CA GLN A 158 -11.83 -1.17 -14.65
C GLN A 158 -10.51 -1.28 -15.43
N ARG A 159 -9.37 -1.01 -14.78
CA ARG A 159 -8.05 -1.16 -15.41
C ARG A 159 -7.75 -2.61 -15.79
N MET A 160 -8.08 -3.56 -14.91
CA MET A 160 -7.92 -4.98 -15.22
C MET A 160 -8.82 -5.44 -16.38
N ASP A 161 -10.02 -4.88 -16.51
CA ASP A 161 -10.91 -5.17 -17.65
C ASP A 161 -10.41 -4.57 -18.97
N GLN A 162 -9.61 -3.50 -18.90
CA GLN A 162 -8.88 -2.92 -20.04
C GLN A 162 -7.58 -3.68 -20.37
N GLY A 163 -7.26 -4.76 -19.65
CA GLY A 163 -6.07 -5.58 -19.89
C GLY A 163 -4.81 -5.11 -19.16
N HIS A 164 -4.89 -4.14 -18.25
CA HIS A 164 -3.77 -3.78 -17.40
C HIS A 164 -3.51 -4.84 -16.33
N GLU A 165 -2.24 -5.17 -16.09
CA GLU A 165 -1.87 -6.15 -15.08
C GLU A 165 -1.94 -5.57 -13.66
N LEU A 166 -2.43 -6.38 -12.72
CA LEU A 166 -2.49 -6.03 -11.30
C LEU A 166 -1.11 -5.63 -10.74
N SER A 167 -0.04 -6.30 -11.17
CA SER A 167 1.33 -6.03 -10.70
C SER A 167 1.80 -4.61 -10.96
N LEU A 168 1.30 -3.95 -12.01
CA LEU A 168 1.63 -2.55 -12.26
C LEU A 168 1.06 -1.64 -11.16
N LEU A 169 -0.07 -2.04 -10.55
CA LEU A 169 -0.86 -1.21 -9.65
C LEU A 169 -0.57 -1.50 -8.17
N THR A 170 -0.36 -2.78 -7.85
CA THR A 170 -0.15 -3.27 -6.47
C THR A 170 1.25 -3.85 -6.25
N GLY A 171 2.08 -3.96 -7.28
CA GLY A 171 3.46 -4.47 -7.19
C GLY A 171 3.62 -5.98 -7.39
N ALA A 172 2.55 -6.78 -7.34
CA ALA A 172 2.57 -8.21 -7.70
C ALA A 172 1.19 -8.70 -8.19
N ARG A 173 1.15 -9.88 -8.83
CA ARG A 173 -0.08 -10.46 -9.41
C ARG A 173 -0.83 -11.38 -8.45
N SER A 174 -0.83 -11.05 -7.15
CA SER A 174 -1.39 -11.91 -6.09
C SER A 174 -2.51 -11.21 -5.32
N ILE A 175 -3.39 -12.02 -4.70
CA ILE A 175 -4.45 -11.49 -3.81
C ILE A 175 -3.86 -10.87 -2.55
N GLU A 176 -2.73 -11.40 -2.08
CA GLU A 176 -1.92 -10.89 -0.98
C GLU A 176 -1.40 -9.48 -1.30
N SER A 177 -0.93 -9.26 -2.53
CA SER A 177 -0.52 -7.94 -2.99
C SER A 177 -1.67 -6.93 -2.96
N LEU A 178 -2.86 -7.32 -3.40
CA LEU A 178 -4.05 -6.46 -3.29
C LEU A 178 -4.46 -6.21 -1.83
N TYR A 179 -4.34 -7.21 -0.96
CA TYR A 179 -4.58 -7.07 0.47
C TYR A 179 -3.59 -6.08 1.11
N CYS A 180 -2.30 -6.24 0.88
CA CYS A 180 -1.28 -5.33 1.39
C CYS A 180 -1.42 -3.90 0.83
N PHE A 181 -1.78 -3.76 -0.44
CA PHE A 181 -2.16 -2.48 -1.04
C PHE A 181 -3.34 -1.84 -0.28
N THR A 182 -4.39 -2.61 0.01
CA THR A 182 -5.55 -2.16 0.78
C THR A 182 -5.13 -1.69 2.18
N ILE A 183 -4.21 -2.41 2.84
CA ILE A 183 -3.67 -2.02 4.16
C ILE A 183 -2.87 -0.71 4.07
N GLY A 184 -2.02 -0.56 3.05
CA GLY A 184 -1.25 0.66 2.81
C GLY A 184 -2.14 1.89 2.61
N TRP A 185 -3.22 1.73 1.83
CA TRP A 185 -4.23 2.76 1.62
C TRP A 185 -4.90 3.16 2.94
N ILE A 186 -5.43 2.19 3.68
CA ILE A 186 -6.14 2.42 4.94
C ILE A 186 -5.24 3.13 5.95
N ARG A 187 -3.97 2.74 6.02
CA ARG A 187 -3.00 3.41 6.90
C ARG A 187 -2.77 4.85 6.54
N ASN A 188 -2.62 5.15 5.25
CA ASN A 188 -2.51 6.53 4.80
C ASN A 188 -3.74 7.34 5.27
N THR A 189 -4.94 6.82 5.02
CA THR A 189 -6.20 7.44 5.46
C THR A 189 -6.21 7.70 6.97
N VAL A 190 -5.84 6.70 7.78
CA VAL A 190 -5.83 6.80 9.25
C VAL A 190 -4.76 7.78 9.75
N TYR A 191 -3.52 7.66 9.26
CA TYR A 191 -2.39 8.49 9.71
C TYR A 191 -2.56 9.96 9.32
N ASN A 192 -3.18 10.22 8.17
CA ASN A 192 -3.53 11.58 7.73
C ASN A 192 -4.92 12.05 8.22
N ARG A 193 -5.58 11.29 9.10
CA ARG A 193 -6.91 11.61 9.67
C ARG A 193 -7.97 11.95 8.63
N GLN A 194 -7.84 11.34 7.46
CA GLN A 194 -8.82 11.46 6.39
C GLN A 194 -10.03 10.60 6.71
N LYS A 195 -11.18 10.96 6.15
CA LYS A 195 -12.41 10.18 6.26
C LYS A 195 -12.65 9.43 4.97
N ASP A 196 -12.86 8.13 5.09
CA ASP A 196 -13.44 7.31 4.02
C ASP A 196 -14.79 6.77 4.51
N PRO A 197 -15.90 7.45 4.19
CA PRO A 197 -17.22 7.04 4.66
C PRO A 197 -17.71 5.73 4.02
N SER A 198 -17.04 5.24 2.97
CA SER A 198 -17.41 3.99 2.29
C SER A 198 -16.75 2.77 2.91
N LEU A 199 -15.65 2.95 3.63
CA LEU A 199 -14.79 1.87 4.10
C LEU A 199 -15.48 0.97 5.14
N GLU A 200 -15.95 1.56 6.23
CA GLU A 200 -16.60 0.81 7.32
C GLU A 200 -17.90 0.14 6.85
N PRO A 201 -18.82 0.83 6.13
CA PRO A 201 -20.00 0.19 5.56
C PRO A 201 -19.69 -0.97 4.60
N PHE A 202 -18.61 -0.88 3.81
CA PHE A 202 -18.20 -1.97 2.93
C PHE A 202 -17.74 -3.19 3.72
N TRP A 203 -16.89 -3.00 4.74
CA TRP A 203 -16.42 -4.11 5.58
C TRP A 203 -17.53 -4.76 6.39
N ASP A 204 -18.44 -3.96 6.94
CA ASP A 204 -19.61 -4.47 7.66
C ASP A 204 -20.54 -5.24 6.73
N TRP A 205 -20.80 -4.74 5.52
CA TRP A 205 -21.56 -5.48 4.52
C TRP A 205 -20.89 -6.80 4.14
N LEU A 206 -19.57 -6.79 3.93
CA LEU A 206 -18.81 -7.98 3.56
C LEU A 206 -18.83 -9.04 4.68
N ARG A 207 -18.77 -8.60 5.94
CA ARG A 207 -18.82 -9.45 7.14
C ARG A 207 -20.22 -9.96 7.45
N ASP A 208 -21.20 -9.06 7.53
CA ASP A 208 -22.50 -9.35 8.14
C ASP A 208 -23.54 -9.80 7.09
N VAL A 209 -23.48 -9.22 5.88
CA VAL A 209 -24.41 -9.55 4.79
C VAL A 209 -23.85 -10.69 3.93
N LYS A 210 -22.64 -10.52 3.40
CA LYS A 210 -22.03 -11.51 2.51
C LYS A 210 -21.44 -12.70 3.27
N LYS A 211 -21.04 -12.50 4.53
CA LYS A 211 -20.31 -13.51 5.33
C LYS A 211 -19.02 -13.97 4.65
N GLU A 212 -18.38 -13.03 3.96
CA GLU A 212 -17.18 -13.24 3.13
C GLU A 212 -15.93 -12.63 3.80
N PHE A 213 -16.00 -12.25 5.08
CA PHE A 213 -14.90 -11.70 5.88
C PHE A 213 -14.62 -12.56 7.13
N PRO A 214 -14.01 -13.75 6.96
CA PRO A 214 -13.68 -14.62 8.09
C PRO A 214 -12.49 -14.07 8.90
N GLY A 215 -12.30 -14.59 10.11
CA GLY A 215 -11.23 -14.14 11.02
C GLY A 215 -9.80 -14.33 10.50
N GLU A 216 -9.58 -15.26 9.56
CA GLU A 216 -8.29 -15.47 8.85
C GLU A 216 -8.00 -14.38 7.81
N GLY A 217 -8.98 -13.53 7.48
CA GLY A 217 -8.89 -12.54 6.40
C GLY A 217 -9.54 -13.01 5.09
N TRP A 218 -10.12 -12.05 4.36
CA TRP A 218 -10.83 -12.31 3.10
C TRP A 218 -9.90 -12.83 1.99
N HIS A 219 -8.65 -12.38 1.95
CA HIS A 219 -7.66 -12.76 0.93
C HIS A 219 -7.34 -14.26 0.98
N VAL A 220 -7.15 -14.81 2.19
CA VAL A 220 -6.92 -16.25 2.41
C VAL A 220 -8.12 -17.07 1.95
N LYS A 221 -9.33 -16.65 2.36
CA LYS A 221 -10.55 -17.34 1.98
C LYS A 221 -10.75 -17.35 0.46
N TYR A 222 -10.59 -16.22 -0.21
CA TYR A 222 -10.84 -16.14 -1.65
C TYR A 222 -9.82 -16.93 -2.44
N LEU A 223 -8.56 -16.95 -2.01
CA LEU A 223 -7.56 -17.81 -2.63
C LEU A 223 -7.96 -19.28 -2.55
N ARG A 224 -8.42 -19.73 -1.39
CA ARG A 224 -8.93 -21.09 -1.18
C ARG A 224 -10.17 -21.39 -2.02
N ASP A 225 -11.17 -20.50 -2.02
CA ASP A 225 -12.39 -20.64 -2.82
C ASP A 225 -12.07 -20.71 -4.33
N CYS A 226 -11.02 -20.01 -4.76
CA CYS A 226 -10.53 -19.99 -6.13
C CYS A 226 -9.45 -21.05 -6.42
N GLN A 227 -9.24 -22.03 -5.52
CA GLN A 227 -8.31 -23.15 -5.71
C GLN A 227 -6.86 -22.70 -5.98
N GLY A 228 -6.42 -21.61 -5.35
CA GLY A 228 -5.08 -21.05 -5.54
C GLY A 228 -4.96 -20.09 -6.74
N ASP A 229 -6.03 -19.86 -7.49
CA ASP A 229 -6.01 -18.89 -8.59
C ASP A 229 -6.13 -17.45 -8.04
N HIS A 230 -4.98 -16.79 -7.92
CA HIS A 230 -4.91 -15.41 -7.45
C HIS A 230 -5.69 -14.43 -8.35
N THR A 231 -5.70 -14.63 -9.67
CA THR A 231 -6.40 -13.71 -10.58
C THR A 231 -7.90 -13.79 -10.36
N ARG A 232 -8.44 -15.01 -10.21
CA ARG A 232 -9.85 -15.22 -9.88
C ARG A 232 -10.19 -14.71 -8.48
N ALA A 233 -9.30 -14.90 -7.51
CA ALA A 233 -9.50 -14.38 -6.15
C ALA A 233 -9.54 -12.85 -6.11
N VAL A 234 -8.65 -12.18 -6.86
CA VAL A 234 -8.65 -10.72 -7.03
C VAL A 234 -9.94 -10.26 -7.67
N ARG A 235 -10.34 -10.86 -8.79
CA ARG A 235 -11.60 -10.52 -9.46
C ARG A 235 -12.80 -10.71 -8.53
N LYS A 236 -12.85 -11.80 -7.75
CA LYS A 236 -13.90 -12.03 -6.75
C LYS A 236 -14.02 -10.87 -5.76
N PHE A 237 -12.91 -10.38 -5.18
CA PHE A 237 -12.95 -9.25 -4.24
C PHE A 237 -13.39 -7.95 -4.94
N LEU A 238 -12.87 -7.68 -6.13
CA LEU A 238 -13.21 -6.48 -6.88
C LEU A 238 -14.67 -6.46 -7.37
N ASP A 239 -15.23 -7.62 -7.71
CA ASP A 239 -16.64 -7.76 -8.06
C ASP A 239 -17.55 -7.54 -6.83
N LEU A 240 -17.13 -7.97 -5.63
CA LEU A 240 -17.84 -7.65 -4.38
C LEU A 240 -17.82 -6.16 -4.06
N ALA A 241 -16.72 -5.47 -4.35
CA ALA A 241 -16.65 -4.01 -4.24
C ALA A 241 -17.63 -3.32 -5.22
N ALA A 242 -17.74 -3.82 -6.46
CA ALA A 242 -18.71 -3.34 -7.45
C ALA A 242 -20.16 -3.59 -6.99
N GLU A 243 -20.46 -4.82 -6.56
CA GLU A 243 -21.78 -5.19 -6.02
C GLU A 243 -22.19 -4.28 -4.86
N PHE A 244 -21.28 -4.02 -3.92
CA PHE A 244 -21.56 -3.11 -2.79
C PHE A 244 -21.92 -1.70 -3.27
N LYS A 245 -21.18 -1.16 -4.24
CA LYS A 245 -21.43 0.17 -4.79
C LYS A 245 -22.78 0.28 -5.50
N GLU A 246 -23.20 -0.76 -6.21
CA GLU A 246 -24.48 -0.82 -6.91
C GLU A 246 -25.68 -1.00 -5.96
N SER A 247 -25.45 -1.57 -4.77
CA SER A 247 -26.49 -1.80 -3.76
C SER A 247 -26.89 -0.56 -2.94
N ARG A 248 -26.31 0.61 -3.24
CA ARG A 248 -26.44 1.87 -2.49
C ARG A 248 -26.94 2.99 -3.37
#